data_AF-A0A6A7L624-F1
#
_entry.id   AF-A0A6A7L624-F1
#
_cell.length_a   1.000
_cell.length_b   1.000
_cell.length_c   1.000
_cell.angle_alpha   90.00
_cell.angle_beta   90.00
_cell.angle_gamma   90.00
#
_symmetry.space_group_name_H-M   'P 1'
#
loop_
_entity.id
_entity.type
_entity.pdbx_description
1 polymer ?
#
loop_
_entity_poly.entity_id
_entity_poly.type
_entity_poly.pdbx_seq_one_letter_code
_entity_poly.pdbx_strand_id
1 'polypeptide(L)'
;MNSTSPPCVRFYRFGACTVDLLKGRLWRDGTLIPLTPRSFEVLVALIENRGRLVEKDQLLERVWPNSVVEENNLARHVCTLRKALHERPDQHEYIVTVPGQGYRFVAEVDELTDLTDARLKALSSSWPPGEDANTPSANSPETVPGQIRSPGSLLEPWPKRTILAVTLVAVSVISTLVALDRPPSRVESPPRPLWQLTYDPSLQHEPTWSPDGQRVAYTSDRAGNSDIWLQALADPTPIRVTSSSAHDWQPDWSPDGRWLAFRSARDGGGLYVISPRGGAERRVAKFGYRPRWSPDGSRILFSNSGLHLNVPPRMYVVGLDDQAPRPVRRDLLAEFRSVSVGWHPDGEHVSIWGRHHQTGWTFLTAPVAGGPASRWTLSPEVERQLDAAAVTLTRFVWSSSGQYLYFEGLSENVHNIWRVTVDPHTMAWIAGPERLTTGVGDDSGIALSPDGTKLAFSIQSASTRLWAFPFDAASGKLTAPGVPVTSGAMDVLNFDAPADSTRFVYRTIRAGQHELWERSIENGRERLLIGDHQWARVGPTWSADGRRLAYQRGRRSSDGRWVEQAVAVLPANGGAE
;
A
#
# COMPACT_ATOMS: atom_id res chain seq x y z
N MET A 1 12.82 -35.03 28.81
CA MET A 1 11.41 -35.26 28.41
C MET A 1 11.05 -34.18 27.40
N ASN A 2 10.45 -34.55 26.27
CA ASN A 2 10.24 -33.61 25.16
C ASN A 2 9.13 -32.59 25.50
N SER A 3 9.43 -31.31 25.34
CA SER A 3 8.44 -30.24 25.28
C SER A 3 8.51 -29.61 23.90
N THR A 4 7.68 -30.11 22.98
CA THR A 4 7.49 -29.50 21.66
C THR A 4 6.45 -28.40 21.77
N SER A 5 6.86 -27.15 21.54
CA SER A 5 5.92 -26.04 21.32
C SER A 5 4.92 -26.39 20.21
N PRO A 6 3.64 -26.03 20.33
CA PRO A 6 2.68 -26.30 19.26
C PRO A 6 3.08 -25.53 17.99
N PRO A 7 3.09 -26.19 16.81
CA PRO A 7 3.47 -25.52 15.59
C PRO A 7 2.39 -24.51 15.17
N CYS A 8 2.80 -23.29 14.81
CA CYS A 8 1.87 -22.26 14.39
C CYS A 8 1.23 -22.66 13.05
N VAL A 9 -0.10 -22.82 13.01
CA VAL A 9 -0.83 -23.14 11.79
C VAL A 9 -0.60 -22.04 10.76
N ARG A 10 -0.19 -22.43 9.55
CA ARG A 10 0.12 -21.51 8.45
C ARG A 10 -0.93 -21.57 7.35
N PHE A 11 -1.48 -22.77 7.11
CA PHE A 11 -2.53 -23.00 6.14
C PHE A 11 -3.70 -23.75 6.76
N TYR A 12 -4.92 -23.35 6.37
CA TYR A 12 -6.12 -24.18 6.53
C TYR A 12 -6.49 -24.76 5.16
N ARG A 13 -6.80 -26.06 5.10
CA ARG A 13 -7.31 -26.71 3.88
C ARG A 13 -8.68 -27.32 4.15
N PHE A 14 -9.63 -27.11 3.24
CA PHE A 14 -10.99 -27.64 3.34
C PHE A 14 -11.58 -27.81 1.93
N GLY A 15 -12.08 -29.00 1.60
CA GLY A 15 -12.48 -29.34 0.24
C GLY A 15 -11.39 -29.01 -0.79
N ALA A 16 -11.77 -28.32 -1.87
CA ALA A 16 -10.87 -27.81 -2.91
C ALA A 16 -10.04 -26.57 -2.51
N CYS A 17 -10.27 -26.01 -1.32
CA CYS A 17 -9.76 -24.70 -0.91
C CYS A 17 -8.53 -24.80 0.01
N THR A 18 -7.62 -23.83 -0.12
CA THR A 18 -6.47 -23.64 0.78
C THR A 18 -6.32 -22.15 1.13
N VAL A 19 -6.34 -21.84 2.42
CA VAL A 19 -6.16 -20.49 2.97
C VAL A 19 -4.72 -20.35 3.46
N ASP A 20 -3.97 -19.37 2.97
CA ASP A 20 -2.64 -18.97 3.47
C ASP A 20 -2.81 -17.78 4.42
N LEU A 21 -2.62 -18.03 5.72
CA LEU A 21 -2.78 -17.03 6.78
C LEU A 21 -1.66 -15.98 6.77
N LEU A 22 -0.47 -16.32 6.25
CA LEU A 22 0.66 -15.40 6.18
C LEU A 22 0.50 -14.41 5.01
N LYS A 23 0.01 -14.89 3.86
CA LYS A 23 -0.16 -14.08 2.65
C LYS A 23 -1.55 -13.43 2.53
N GLY A 24 -2.51 -13.79 3.38
CA GLY A 24 -3.90 -13.31 3.32
C GLY A 24 -4.64 -13.77 2.06
N ARG A 25 -4.40 -15.00 1.60
CA ARG A 25 -4.87 -15.51 0.29
C ARG A 25 -5.71 -16.77 0.41
N LEU A 26 -6.80 -16.81 -0.35
CA LEU A 26 -7.60 -18.01 -0.59
C LEU A 26 -7.26 -18.58 -1.97
N TRP A 27 -6.94 -19.86 -2.03
CA TRP A 27 -6.75 -20.62 -3.26
C TRP A 27 -7.83 -21.69 -3.39
N ARG A 28 -8.22 -22.02 -4.61
CA ARG A 28 -9.06 -23.17 -4.94
C ARG A 28 -8.54 -23.83 -6.20
N ASP A 29 -8.31 -25.14 -6.18
CA ASP A 29 -7.84 -25.90 -7.36
C ASP A 29 -6.59 -25.28 -8.03
N GLY A 30 -5.69 -24.70 -7.22
CA GLY A 30 -4.49 -23.99 -7.69
C GLY A 30 -4.71 -22.57 -8.24
N THR A 31 -5.96 -22.08 -8.29
CA THR A 31 -6.31 -20.72 -8.72
C THR A 31 -6.47 -19.80 -7.51
N LEU A 32 -5.92 -18.58 -7.58
CA LEU A 32 -6.06 -17.56 -6.53
C LEU A 32 -7.45 -16.91 -6.61
N ILE A 33 -8.19 -16.93 -5.51
CA ILE A 33 -9.49 -16.26 -5.37
C ILE A 33 -9.31 -14.96 -4.58
N PRO A 34 -9.53 -13.78 -5.19
CA PRO A 34 -9.36 -12.51 -4.50
C PRO A 34 -10.50 -12.29 -3.49
N LEU A 35 -10.13 -12.04 -2.24
CA LEU A 35 -11.04 -11.60 -1.17
C LEU A 35 -10.64 -10.21 -0.68
N THR A 36 -11.62 -9.43 -0.21
CA THR A 36 -11.31 -8.22 0.56
C THR A 36 -10.76 -8.62 1.94
N PRO A 37 -9.92 -7.79 2.60
CA PRO A 37 -9.38 -8.11 3.92
C PRO A 37 -10.45 -8.47 4.95
N ARG A 38 -11.57 -7.74 4.98
CA ARG A 38 -12.70 -8.04 5.88
C ARG A 38 -13.41 -9.35 5.54
N SER A 39 -13.61 -9.69 4.25
CA SER A 39 -14.13 -11.01 3.90
C SER A 39 -13.18 -12.13 4.33
N PHE A 40 -11.86 -11.94 4.17
CA PHE A 40 -10.85 -12.90 4.61
C PHE A 40 -10.86 -13.09 6.14
N GLU A 41 -10.97 -12.00 6.90
CA GLU A 41 -11.08 -12.04 8.37
C GLU A 41 -12.37 -12.76 8.84
N VAL A 42 -13.52 -12.53 8.19
CA VAL A 42 -14.75 -13.30 8.46
C VAL A 42 -14.54 -14.78 8.17
N LEU A 43 -13.89 -15.14 7.07
CA LEU A 43 -13.59 -16.54 6.73
C LEU A 43 -12.69 -17.21 7.77
N VAL A 44 -11.61 -16.54 8.20
CA VAL A 44 -10.70 -17.06 9.23
C VAL A 44 -11.42 -17.20 10.58
N ALA A 45 -12.20 -16.20 11.00
CA ALA A 45 -12.97 -16.26 12.25
C ALA A 45 -13.98 -17.43 12.26
N LEU A 46 -14.58 -17.75 11.11
CA LEU A 46 -15.47 -18.89 10.93
C LEU A 46 -14.71 -20.23 10.94
N ILE A 47 -13.56 -20.33 10.28
CA ILE A 47 -12.71 -21.53 10.23
C ILE A 47 -12.13 -21.89 11.60
N GLU A 48 -11.64 -20.90 12.36
CA GLU A 48 -11.14 -21.10 13.72
C GLU A 48 -12.23 -21.65 14.66
N ASN A 49 -13.49 -21.30 14.40
CA ASN A 49 -14.66 -21.74 15.16
C ASN A 49 -15.46 -22.85 14.42
N ARG A 50 -14.81 -23.61 13.53
CA ARG A 50 -15.43 -24.71 12.78
C ARG A 50 -16.23 -25.67 13.66
N GLY A 51 -17.39 -26.10 13.15
CA GLY A 51 -18.38 -26.91 13.87
C GLY A 51 -19.20 -26.15 14.92
N ARG A 52 -18.77 -24.95 15.36
CA ARG A 52 -19.47 -24.13 16.35
C ARG A 52 -20.26 -23.00 15.68
N LEU A 53 -21.36 -22.61 16.31
CA LEU A 53 -22.06 -21.38 15.96
C LEU A 53 -21.20 -20.19 16.43
N VAL A 54 -20.93 -19.25 15.55
CA VAL A 54 -20.38 -17.93 15.88
C VAL A 54 -21.52 -16.93 15.75
N GLU A 55 -21.83 -16.25 16.85
CA GLU A 55 -22.92 -15.26 16.90
C GLU A 55 -22.57 -14.03 16.05
N LYS A 56 -23.59 -13.33 15.54
CA LYS A 56 -23.37 -12.13 14.70
C LYS A 56 -22.54 -11.09 15.43
N ASP A 57 -22.88 -10.81 16.69
CA ASP A 57 -22.20 -9.79 17.49
C ASP A 57 -20.74 -10.16 17.75
N GLN A 58 -20.44 -11.46 17.95
CA GLN A 58 -19.08 -11.96 18.08
C GLN A 58 -18.27 -11.82 16.78
N LEU A 59 -18.89 -12.02 15.61
CA LEU A 59 -18.25 -11.75 14.30
C LEU A 59 -18.07 -10.25 14.05
N LEU A 60 -19.05 -9.43 14.44
CA LEU A 60 -19.00 -7.98 14.32
C LEU A 60 -17.91 -7.39 15.22
N GLU A 61 -17.84 -7.78 16.49
CA GLU A 61 -16.79 -7.36 17.42
C GLU A 61 -15.41 -7.89 16.99
N ARG A 62 -15.30 -9.12 16.50
CA ARG A 62 -14.01 -9.68 16.09
C ARG A 62 -13.44 -9.07 14.81
N VAL A 63 -14.28 -8.75 13.83
CA VAL A 63 -13.84 -8.24 12.51
C VAL A 63 -13.97 -6.71 12.40
N TRP A 64 -14.86 -6.09 13.19
CA TRP A 64 -15.09 -4.64 13.24
C TRP A 64 -15.18 -4.12 14.70
N PRO A 65 -14.16 -4.35 15.56
CA PRO A 65 -14.21 -4.02 17.00
C PRO A 65 -14.51 -2.54 17.32
N ASN A 66 -14.30 -1.63 16.37
CA ASN A 66 -14.50 -0.19 16.53
C ASN A 66 -15.32 0.42 15.37
N SER A 67 -16.35 -0.27 14.87
CA SER A 67 -17.22 0.30 13.83
C SER A 67 -18.68 -0.12 14.02
N VAL A 68 -19.59 0.86 14.02
CA VAL A 68 -21.04 0.58 13.99
C VAL A 68 -21.38 0.09 12.58
N VAL A 69 -21.44 -1.22 12.43
CA VAL A 69 -21.69 -1.91 11.16
C VAL A 69 -23.05 -2.60 11.24
N GLU A 70 -23.96 -2.23 10.33
CA GLU A 70 -25.25 -2.91 10.22
C GLU A 70 -25.07 -4.40 9.89
N GLU A 71 -25.93 -5.26 10.44
CA GLU A 71 -25.91 -6.71 10.16
C GLU A 71 -25.94 -7.05 8.66
N ASN A 72 -26.57 -6.19 7.85
CA ASN A 72 -26.60 -6.29 6.39
C ASN A 72 -25.19 -6.36 5.76
N ASN A 73 -24.19 -5.73 6.38
CA ASN A 73 -22.82 -5.76 5.87
C ASN A 73 -22.15 -7.12 6.15
N LEU A 74 -22.34 -7.69 7.36
CA LEU A 74 -21.90 -9.06 7.66
C LEU A 74 -22.57 -10.07 6.71
N ALA A 75 -23.88 -9.93 6.47
CA ALA A 75 -24.59 -10.75 5.50
C ALA A 75 -24.04 -10.60 4.06
N ARG A 76 -23.64 -9.38 3.66
CA ARG A 76 -22.98 -9.13 2.38
C ARG A 76 -21.61 -9.81 2.29
N HIS A 77 -20.79 -9.74 3.34
CA HIS A 77 -19.50 -10.43 3.39
C HIS A 77 -19.65 -11.95 3.34
N VAL A 78 -20.61 -12.53 4.07
CA VAL A 78 -20.92 -13.98 3.98
C VAL A 78 -21.43 -14.35 2.57
N CYS A 79 -22.27 -13.53 1.94
CA CYS A 79 -22.69 -13.74 0.55
C CYS A 79 -21.51 -13.72 -0.44
N THR A 80 -20.55 -12.79 -0.26
CA THR A 80 -19.29 -12.78 -1.02
C THR A 80 -18.46 -14.03 -0.77
N LEU A 81 -18.38 -14.53 0.47
CA LEU A 81 -17.68 -15.77 0.80
C LEU A 81 -18.31 -17.00 0.16
N ARG A 82 -19.64 -17.17 0.22
CA ARG A 82 -20.31 -18.29 -0.46
C ARG A 82 -20.01 -18.29 -1.97
N LYS A 83 -20.09 -17.11 -2.61
CA LYS A 83 -19.71 -16.95 -4.03
C LYS A 83 -18.24 -17.30 -4.30
N ALA A 84 -17.32 -16.86 -3.44
CA ALA A 84 -15.89 -17.19 -3.54
C ALA A 84 -15.60 -18.69 -3.31
N LEU A 85 -16.41 -19.37 -2.50
CA LEU A 85 -16.36 -20.81 -2.26
C LEU A 85 -17.19 -21.62 -3.28
N HIS A 86 -17.70 -20.98 -4.34
CA HIS A 86 -18.61 -21.56 -5.35
C HIS A 86 -19.83 -22.30 -4.76
N GLU A 87 -20.25 -21.91 -3.56
CA GLU A 87 -21.39 -22.47 -2.84
C GLU A 87 -22.69 -21.86 -3.42
N ARG A 88 -23.56 -22.70 -3.99
CA ARG A 88 -24.85 -22.26 -4.53
C ARG A 88 -25.80 -21.83 -3.40
N PRO A 89 -26.83 -20.98 -3.65
CA PRO A 89 -27.71 -20.46 -2.60
C PRO A 89 -28.51 -21.51 -1.80
N ASP A 90 -28.67 -22.70 -2.37
CA ASP A 90 -29.29 -23.90 -1.79
C ASP A 90 -28.27 -24.83 -1.09
N GLN A 91 -27.00 -24.74 -1.47
CA GLN A 91 -25.90 -25.53 -0.90
C GLN A 91 -25.35 -24.88 0.38
N HIS A 92 -24.92 -25.74 1.30
CA HIS A 92 -24.51 -25.39 2.65
C HIS A 92 -23.28 -26.24 3.08
N GLU A 93 -22.36 -26.44 2.15
CA GLU A 93 -21.15 -27.26 2.31
C GLU A 93 -20.09 -26.60 3.21
N TYR A 94 -20.04 -25.27 3.26
CA TYR A 94 -19.01 -24.52 3.96
C TYR A 94 -19.58 -23.62 5.04
N ILE A 95 -20.56 -22.76 4.73
CA ILE A 95 -21.09 -21.76 5.69
C ILE A 95 -22.61 -21.90 5.83
N VAL A 96 -23.07 -22.34 7.00
CA VAL A 96 -24.50 -22.39 7.35
C VAL A 96 -24.91 -21.09 8.03
N THR A 97 -26.02 -20.48 7.57
CA THR A 97 -26.69 -19.40 8.33
C THR A 97 -27.62 -20.03 9.35
N VAL A 98 -27.51 -19.66 10.63
CA VAL A 98 -28.50 -19.98 11.66
C VAL A 98 -29.40 -18.74 11.85
N PRO A 99 -30.69 -18.78 11.42
CA PRO A 99 -31.56 -17.61 11.43
C PRO A 99 -31.64 -16.94 12.80
N GLY A 100 -31.49 -15.62 12.83
CA GLY A 100 -31.55 -14.82 14.06
C GLY A 100 -30.34 -14.95 15.00
N GLN A 101 -29.38 -15.83 14.75
CA GLN A 101 -28.26 -16.08 15.68
C GLN A 101 -26.88 -15.78 15.09
N GLY A 102 -26.57 -16.31 13.90
CA GLY A 102 -25.22 -16.17 13.34
C GLY A 102 -24.88 -17.19 12.25
N TYR A 103 -23.62 -17.60 12.21
CA TYR A 103 -23.08 -18.44 11.15
C TYR A 103 -22.23 -19.59 11.72
N ARG A 104 -22.20 -20.71 11.02
CA ARG A 104 -21.39 -21.89 11.38
C ARG A 104 -20.59 -22.35 10.17
N PHE A 105 -19.28 -22.53 10.34
CA PHE A 105 -18.46 -23.22 9.36
C PHE A 105 -18.59 -24.73 9.55
N VAL A 106 -18.98 -25.48 8.51
CA VAL A 106 -19.34 -26.92 8.64
C VAL A 106 -18.44 -27.87 7.87
N ALA A 107 -17.60 -27.38 6.95
CA ALA A 107 -16.61 -28.22 6.29
C ALA A 107 -15.51 -28.68 7.28
N GLU A 108 -15.00 -29.89 7.07
CA GLU A 108 -13.79 -30.36 7.75
C GLU A 108 -12.58 -29.53 7.32
N VAL A 109 -11.68 -29.23 8.26
CA VAL A 109 -10.51 -28.38 8.03
C VAL A 109 -9.25 -29.07 8.53
N ASP A 110 -8.30 -29.29 7.63
CA ASP A 110 -6.93 -29.68 7.94
C ASP A 110 -6.11 -28.45 8.35
N GLU A 111 -5.33 -28.59 9.41
CA GLU A 111 -4.37 -27.58 9.87
C GLU A 111 -2.96 -27.97 9.43
N LEU A 112 -2.31 -27.11 8.65
CA LEU A 112 -1.05 -27.42 7.97
C LEU A 112 0.00 -26.36 8.32
N THR A 113 1.17 -26.83 8.76
CA THR A 113 2.21 -25.99 9.38
C THR A 113 3.39 -25.75 8.46
N ASP A 114 3.79 -26.72 7.64
CA ASP A 114 4.73 -26.52 6.53
C ASP A 114 4.35 -27.34 5.29
N LEU A 115 4.04 -26.64 4.19
CA LEU A 115 3.97 -27.20 2.84
C LEU A 115 4.84 -26.35 1.90
N THR A 116 5.74 -27.01 1.18
CA THR A 116 6.46 -26.40 0.06
C THR A 116 5.53 -26.23 -1.14
N ASP A 117 5.67 -25.15 -1.91
CA ASP A 117 4.82 -24.84 -3.07
C ASP A 117 4.78 -25.98 -4.11
N ALA A 118 5.86 -26.76 -4.24
CA ALA A 118 5.91 -27.95 -5.09
C ALA A 118 4.94 -29.07 -4.66
N ARG A 119 4.64 -29.19 -3.36
CA ARG A 119 3.77 -30.23 -2.79
C ARG A 119 2.31 -29.80 -2.78
N LEU A 120 2.03 -28.49 -2.65
CA LEU A 120 0.71 -27.91 -2.92
C LEU A 120 0.23 -28.23 -4.34
N LYS A 121 1.13 -28.11 -5.33
CA LYS A 121 0.85 -28.39 -6.75
C LYS A 121 0.62 -29.88 -7.07
N ALA A 122 1.06 -30.79 -6.21
CA ALA A 122 0.90 -32.24 -6.36
C ALA A 122 -0.33 -32.80 -5.62
N LEU A 123 -0.83 -32.08 -4.60
CA LEU A 123 -2.01 -32.46 -3.83
C LEU A 123 -3.33 -31.95 -4.44
N SER A 124 -3.28 -30.92 -5.29
CA SER A 124 -4.43 -30.45 -6.08
C SER A 124 -4.84 -31.39 -7.22
N SER A 125 -4.08 -32.46 -7.46
CA SER A 125 -4.27 -33.39 -8.59
C SER A 125 -4.71 -34.80 -8.17
N SER A 126 -5.09 -35.03 -6.91
CA SER A 126 -5.38 -36.38 -6.39
C SER A 126 -6.71 -36.49 -5.64
N TRP A 127 -7.82 -36.50 -6.40
CA TRP A 127 -9.09 -37.12 -5.98
C TRP A 127 -9.85 -37.65 -7.21
N PRO A 128 -10.68 -38.71 -7.13
CA PRO A 128 -11.30 -39.34 -8.31
C PRO A 128 -12.44 -38.51 -8.93
N PRO A 129 -12.78 -38.74 -10.21
CA PRO A 129 -13.96 -38.14 -10.83
C PRO A 129 -15.23 -38.75 -10.23
N GLY A 130 -16.16 -37.89 -9.79
CA GLY A 130 -17.50 -38.30 -9.37
C GLY A 130 -18.40 -38.58 -10.57
N GLU A 131 -19.23 -39.62 -10.48
CA GLU A 131 -20.15 -40.05 -11.54
C GLU A 131 -21.33 -39.09 -11.75
N ASP A 132 -21.75 -38.94 -13.01
CA ASP A 132 -22.97 -38.23 -13.41
C ASP A 132 -24.24 -39.04 -13.12
N ALA A 133 -25.30 -38.39 -12.61
CA ALA A 133 -26.65 -38.95 -12.63
C ALA A 133 -27.76 -37.89 -12.76
N ASN A 134 -28.49 -37.96 -13.88
CA ASN A 134 -29.65 -37.13 -14.26
C ASN A 134 -30.95 -37.96 -14.09
N THR A 135 -32.18 -37.45 -13.99
CA THR A 135 -32.77 -36.12 -14.32
C THR A 135 -33.87 -35.77 -13.24
N PRO A 136 -35.04 -35.11 -13.44
CA PRO A 136 -35.82 -34.52 -12.32
C PRO A 136 -37.22 -35.15 -12.09
N SER A 137 -37.98 -34.61 -11.12
CA SER A 137 -39.45 -34.62 -11.16
C SER A 137 -40.08 -33.43 -10.42
N ALA A 138 -41.35 -33.13 -10.71
CA ALA A 138 -42.05 -31.91 -10.32
C ALA A 138 -42.96 -32.09 -9.09
N ASN A 139 -43.24 -31.00 -8.37
CA ASN A 139 -44.61 -30.46 -8.21
C ASN A 139 -44.64 -29.20 -7.32
N SER A 140 -45.57 -28.31 -7.66
CA SER A 140 -46.06 -27.16 -6.87
C SER A 140 -47.58 -27.27 -6.80
N PRO A 141 -48.29 -26.42 -6.04
CA PRO A 141 -48.13 -26.08 -4.62
C PRO A 141 -49.48 -26.26 -3.85
N GLU A 142 -49.48 -26.18 -2.51
CA GLU A 142 -50.73 -25.94 -1.77
C GLU A 142 -50.62 -24.79 -0.76
N THR A 143 -51.60 -23.89 -0.85
CA THR A 143 -51.83 -22.74 0.04
C THR A 143 -52.87 -23.07 1.10
N VAL A 144 -52.65 -22.62 2.35
CA VAL A 144 -53.73 -22.42 3.34
C VAL A 144 -53.55 -21.03 3.98
N PRO A 145 -54.61 -20.18 4.04
CA PRO A 145 -54.51 -18.81 4.54
C PRO A 145 -54.86 -18.67 6.03
N GLY A 146 -54.20 -17.74 6.72
CA GLY A 146 -54.52 -17.35 8.11
C GLY A 146 -54.69 -15.83 8.24
N GLN A 147 -55.90 -15.37 8.56
CA GLN A 147 -56.21 -13.94 8.76
C GLN A 147 -55.66 -13.43 10.10
N ILE A 148 -55.13 -12.20 10.11
CA ILE A 148 -54.91 -11.42 11.35
C ILE A 148 -55.64 -10.09 11.23
N ARG A 149 -56.38 -9.73 12.29
CA ARG A 149 -57.22 -8.52 12.38
C ARG A 149 -56.40 -7.32 12.88
N SER A 150 -56.67 -6.14 12.33
CA SER A 150 -56.14 -4.85 12.80
C SER A 150 -57.00 -4.22 13.91
N PRO A 151 -56.42 -3.66 14.99
CA PRO A 151 -57.15 -2.81 15.94
C PRO A 151 -57.34 -1.36 15.43
N GLY A 152 -58.33 -0.66 15.98
CA GLY A 152 -58.80 0.64 15.47
C GLY A 152 -57.95 1.86 15.83
N SER A 153 -58.05 2.89 14.99
CA SER A 153 -57.46 4.22 15.15
C SER A 153 -58.41 5.21 15.83
N LEU A 154 -57.92 6.00 16.80
CA LEU A 154 -58.63 7.15 17.37
C LEU A 154 -57.66 8.33 17.62
N LEU A 155 -57.40 9.14 16.60
CA LEU A 155 -56.92 10.53 16.70
C LEU A 155 -57.38 11.30 15.45
N GLU A 156 -57.88 12.52 15.63
CA GLU A 156 -58.46 13.32 14.53
C GLU A 156 -57.38 13.88 13.58
N PRO A 157 -57.59 13.85 12.25
CA PRO A 157 -56.58 14.28 11.29
C PRO A 157 -56.57 15.80 11.09
N TRP A 158 -55.37 16.39 11.10
CA TRP A 158 -55.15 17.75 10.59
C TRP A 158 -55.62 17.87 9.12
N PRO A 159 -56.06 19.06 8.67
CA PRO A 159 -56.46 19.26 7.27
C PRO A 159 -55.30 18.89 6.34
N LYS A 160 -55.57 17.98 5.38
CA LYS A 160 -54.55 17.29 4.57
C LYS A 160 -53.53 18.21 3.87
N ARG A 161 -53.90 19.46 3.60
CA ARG A 161 -53.02 20.50 3.03
C ARG A 161 -51.89 20.91 3.97
N THR A 162 -52.15 21.01 5.28
CA THR A 162 -51.14 21.41 6.27
C THR A 162 -50.14 20.29 6.51
N ILE A 163 -50.61 19.04 6.56
CA ILE A 163 -49.72 17.86 6.61
C ILE A 163 -48.79 17.86 5.40
N LEU A 164 -49.34 17.97 4.17
CA LEU A 164 -48.55 17.97 2.94
C LEU A 164 -47.48 19.09 2.92
N ALA A 165 -47.84 20.31 3.35
CA ALA A 165 -46.90 21.44 3.41
C ALA A 165 -45.77 21.20 4.44
N VAL A 166 -46.09 20.74 5.65
CA VAL A 166 -45.09 20.44 6.69
C VAL A 166 -44.18 19.29 6.25
N THR A 167 -44.73 18.23 5.64
CA THR A 167 -43.93 17.12 5.11
C THR A 167 -43.01 17.57 3.97
N LEU A 168 -43.46 18.43 3.05
CA LEU A 168 -42.61 18.97 1.98
C LEU A 168 -41.47 19.84 2.53
N VAL A 169 -41.73 20.68 3.53
CA VAL A 169 -40.68 21.49 4.18
C VAL A 169 -39.70 20.58 4.95
N ALA A 170 -40.20 19.60 5.71
CA ALA A 170 -39.35 18.65 6.42
C ALA A 170 -38.47 17.82 5.47
N VAL A 171 -39.04 17.32 4.36
CA VAL A 171 -38.28 16.60 3.31
C VAL A 171 -37.26 17.52 2.64
N SER A 172 -37.58 18.79 2.39
CA SER A 172 -36.63 19.76 1.84
C SER A 172 -35.46 20.05 2.80
N VAL A 173 -35.76 20.27 4.09
CA VAL A 173 -34.74 20.51 5.13
C VAL A 173 -33.87 19.27 5.35
N ILE A 174 -34.47 18.08 5.46
CA ILE A 174 -33.74 16.81 5.57
C ILE A 174 -32.90 16.55 4.32
N SER A 175 -33.43 16.79 3.12
CA SER A 175 -32.66 16.66 1.87
C SER A 175 -31.49 17.64 1.81
N THR A 176 -31.67 18.87 2.30
CA THR A 176 -30.61 19.90 2.35
C THR A 176 -29.55 19.55 3.40
N LEU A 177 -29.94 19.09 4.60
CA LEU A 177 -29.00 18.64 5.63
C LEU A 177 -28.25 17.39 5.17
N VAL A 178 -28.94 16.40 4.59
CA VAL A 178 -28.32 15.22 3.98
C VAL A 178 -27.39 15.62 2.83
N ALA A 179 -27.72 16.64 2.04
CA ALA A 179 -26.85 17.14 0.97
C ALA A 179 -25.59 17.85 1.48
N LEU A 180 -25.68 18.57 2.60
CA LEU A 180 -24.56 19.22 3.29
C LEU A 180 -23.68 18.23 4.06
N ASP A 181 -24.24 17.10 4.48
CA ASP A 181 -23.55 16.04 5.23
C ASP A 181 -23.17 14.83 4.35
N ARG A 182 -23.29 14.92 3.02
CA ARG A 182 -22.71 13.90 2.14
C ARG A 182 -21.20 14.05 2.16
N PRO A 183 -20.43 13.00 2.50
CA PRO A 183 -19.01 13.00 2.17
C PRO A 183 -18.86 13.21 0.65
N PRO A 184 -17.84 13.98 0.19
CA PRO A 184 -17.64 14.20 -1.23
C PRO A 184 -17.58 12.84 -1.94
N SER A 185 -18.36 12.69 -3.01
CA SER A 185 -18.49 11.45 -3.75
C SER A 185 -17.10 10.89 -4.07
N ARG A 186 -16.70 9.81 -3.39
CA ARG A 186 -15.38 9.21 -3.56
C ARG A 186 -15.27 8.85 -5.04
N VAL A 187 -14.30 9.44 -5.74
CA VAL A 187 -14.10 9.19 -7.17
C VAL A 187 -13.59 7.75 -7.32
N GLU A 188 -14.53 6.81 -7.47
CA GLU A 188 -14.24 5.41 -7.75
C GLU A 188 -13.65 5.32 -9.16
N SER A 189 -12.32 5.40 -9.21
CA SER A 189 -11.58 5.12 -10.43
C SER A 189 -11.79 3.64 -10.78
N PRO A 190 -12.21 3.32 -12.03
CA PRO A 190 -12.49 1.95 -12.41
C PRO A 190 -11.22 1.09 -12.22
N PRO A 191 -11.33 -0.15 -11.71
CA PRO A 191 -10.17 -0.99 -11.46
C PRO A 191 -9.41 -1.26 -12.76
N ARG A 192 -8.21 -0.67 -12.87
CA ARG A 192 -7.31 -0.89 -14.01
C ARG A 192 -6.60 -2.24 -13.81
N PRO A 193 -6.58 -3.15 -14.80
CA PRO A 193 -5.87 -4.41 -14.67
C PRO A 193 -4.36 -4.14 -14.54
N LEU A 194 -3.78 -4.57 -13.42
CA LEU A 194 -2.34 -4.53 -13.20
C LEU A 194 -1.72 -5.86 -13.67
N TRP A 195 -0.59 -5.78 -14.34
CA TRP A 195 0.18 -6.95 -14.76
C TRP A 195 1.57 -6.92 -14.10
N GLN A 196 1.90 -8.00 -13.42
CA GLN A 196 3.17 -8.15 -12.71
C GLN A 196 4.25 -8.60 -13.70
N LEU A 197 5.28 -7.78 -13.88
CA LEU A 197 6.40 -8.06 -14.80
C LEU A 197 7.48 -8.96 -14.19
N THR A 198 7.72 -8.87 -12.87
CA THR A 198 8.75 -9.66 -12.18
C THR A 198 8.19 -10.43 -10.99
N TYR A 199 8.70 -11.64 -10.77
CA TYR A 199 8.17 -12.62 -9.81
C TYR A 199 9.20 -13.13 -8.79
N ASP A 200 10.43 -12.65 -8.89
CA ASP A 200 11.55 -13.02 -8.00
C ASP A 200 11.36 -12.42 -6.58
N PRO A 201 11.81 -13.09 -5.51
CA PRO A 201 11.66 -12.58 -4.13
C PRO A 201 12.66 -11.47 -3.74
N SER A 202 13.64 -11.14 -4.59
CA SER A 202 14.57 -10.02 -4.38
C SER A 202 13.87 -8.66 -4.33
N LEU A 203 14.51 -7.68 -3.69
CA LEU A 203 14.07 -6.30 -3.73
C LEU A 203 14.20 -5.78 -5.16
N GLN A 204 13.10 -5.32 -5.75
CA GLN A 204 13.04 -4.86 -7.15
C GLN A 204 12.29 -3.54 -7.23
N HIS A 205 12.97 -2.50 -7.72
CA HIS A 205 12.49 -1.12 -7.61
C HIS A 205 13.11 -0.21 -8.68
N GLU A 206 12.58 1.02 -8.76
CA GLU A 206 13.03 2.08 -9.67
C GLU A 206 13.09 1.62 -11.15
N PRO A 207 11.96 1.17 -11.73
CA PRO A 207 11.92 0.79 -13.14
C PRO A 207 12.13 1.99 -14.07
N THR A 208 12.62 1.73 -15.27
CA THR A 208 12.68 2.67 -16.41
C THR A 208 12.48 1.91 -17.73
N TRP A 209 11.80 2.51 -18.70
CA TRP A 209 11.48 1.86 -19.97
C TRP A 209 12.62 1.97 -20.99
N SER A 210 12.79 0.95 -21.82
CA SER A 210 13.58 1.08 -23.05
C SER A 210 12.87 1.97 -24.08
N PRO A 211 13.62 2.69 -24.95
CA PRO A 211 13.04 3.52 -26.00
C PRO A 211 12.20 2.79 -27.06
N ASP A 212 12.33 1.47 -27.17
CA ASP A 212 11.48 0.63 -28.02
C ASP A 212 10.19 0.15 -27.31
N GLY A 213 10.03 0.42 -26.01
CA GLY A 213 8.90 -0.03 -25.20
C GLY A 213 8.82 -1.55 -24.97
N GLN A 214 9.87 -2.31 -25.30
CA GLN A 214 9.89 -3.79 -25.21
C GLN A 214 10.56 -4.32 -23.94
N ARG A 215 11.28 -3.48 -23.19
CA ARG A 215 12.04 -3.84 -22.00
C ARG A 215 11.86 -2.82 -20.88
N VAL A 216 12.07 -3.27 -19.66
CA VAL A 216 12.18 -2.43 -18.47
C VAL A 216 13.54 -2.72 -17.83
N ALA A 217 14.32 -1.68 -17.59
CA ALA A 217 15.47 -1.74 -16.70
C ALA A 217 15.04 -1.43 -15.26
N TYR A 218 15.62 -2.09 -14.26
CA TYR A 218 15.26 -1.92 -12.85
C TYR A 218 16.44 -2.27 -11.93
N THR A 219 16.41 -1.77 -10.70
CA THR A 219 17.36 -2.17 -9.65
C THR A 219 16.91 -3.51 -9.05
N SER A 220 17.83 -4.47 -8.86
CA SER A 220 17.56 -5.71 -8.11
C SER A 220 18.76 -6.21 -7.32
N ASP A 221 18.54 -6.71 -6.10
CA ASP A 221 19.57 -7.23 -5.19
C ASP A 221 19.78 -8.76 -5.26
N ARG A 222 19.17 -9.45 -6.24
CA ARG A 222 19.20 -10.92 -6.39
C ARG A 222 20.59 -11.57 -6.50
N ALA A 223 21.64 -10.79 -6.78
CA ALA A 223 23.02 -11.25 -6.86
C ALA A 223 23.83 -11.00 -5.57
N GLY A 224 23.19 -10.53 -4.49
CA GLY A 224 23.81 -10.25 -3.19
C GLY A 224 24.16 -8.76 -2.98
N ASN A 225 24.26 -7.99 -4.05
CA ASN A 225 24.30 -6.53 -4.05
C ASN A 225 23.29 -5.98 -5.05
N SER A 226 22.96 -4.69 -4.96
CA SER A 226 22.07 -4.03 -5.92
C SER A 226 22.79 -3.90 -7.26
N ASP A 227 22.16 -4.36 -8.34
CA ASP A 227 22.60 -4.16 -9.72
C ASP A 227 21.45 -3.67 -10.60
N ILE A 228 21.78 -3.20 -11.80
CA ILE A 228 20.82 -2.94 -12.87
C ILE A 228 20.56 -4.21 -13.66
N TRP A 229 19.28 -4.55 -13.82
CA TRP A 229 18.78 -5.69 -14.58
C TRP A 229 17.80 -5.25 -15.67
N LEU A 230 17.67 -6.03 -16.74
CA LEU A 230 16.65 -5.88 -17.78
C LEU A 230 15.64 -7.01 -17.72
N GLN A 231 14.36 -6.69 -17.85
CA GLN A 231 13.29 -7.64 -18.16
C GLN A 231 12.70 -7.28 -19.52
N ALA A 232 12.55 -8.25 -20.43
CA ALA A 232 11.75 -8.06 -21.64
C ALA A 232 10.28 -8.38 -21.35
N LEU A 233 9.34 -7.73 -22.05
CA LEU A 233 7.91 -8.03 -21.87
C LEU A 233 7.52 -9.43 -22.39
N ALA A 234 8.26 -9.94 -23.37
CA ALA A 234 7.97 -11.21 -24.06
C ALA A 234 8.84 -12.40 -23.59
N ASP A 235 9.86 -12.15 -22.77
CA ASP A 235 10.77 -13.19 -22.24
C ASP A 235 10.87 -13.02 -20.71
N PRO A 236 10.49 -14.04 -19.92
CA PRO A 236 10.59 -13.99 -18.45
C PRO A 236 12.03 -14.03 -17.95
N THR A 237 13.04 -14.26 -18.81
CA THR A 237 14.46 -14.33 -18.43
C THR A 237 15.08 -12.93 -18.24
N PRO A 238 15.51 -12.56 -17.03
CA PRO A 238 16.13 -11.26 -16.79
C PRO A 238 17.64 -11.28 -17.10
N ILE A 239 18.16 -10.15 -17.58
CA ILE A 239 19.58 -9.99 -17.95
C ILE A 239 20.25 -9.01 -16.98
N ARG A 240 21.35 -9.42 -16.33
CA ARG A 240 22.19 -8.55 -15.49
C ARG A 240 23.03 -7.62 -16.39
N VAL A 241 22.97 -6.31 -16.16
CA VAL A 241 23.70 -5.30 -16.96
C VAL A 241 24.99 -4.85 -16.26
N THR A 242 24.90 -4.58 -14.95
CA THR A 242 26.03 -4.20 -14.11
C THR A 242 26.42 -5.36 -13.20
N SER A 243 27.71 -5.51 -12.88
CA SER A 243 28.21 -6.61 -12.06
C SER A 243 29.34 -6.21 -11.12
N SER A 244 29.40 -4.92 -10.75
CA SER A 244 30.36 -4.44 -9.77
C SER A 244 30.04 -4.99 -8.38
N SER A 245 31.02 -5.02 -7.48
CA SER A 245 30.80 -5.38 -6.07
C SER A 245 30.17 -4.24 -5.24
N ALA A 246 29.88 -3.10 -5.87
CA ALA A 246 29.23 -1.96 -5.25
C ALA A 246 27.73 -1.97 -5.59
N HIS A 247 26.93 -1.21 -4.83
CA HIS A 247 25.52 -1.03 -5.17
C HIS A 247 25.36 -0.11 -6.38
N ASP A 248 24.75 -0.64 -7.43
CA ASP A 248 24.33 0.04 -8.65
C ASP A 248 22.78 0.07 -8.67
N TRP A 249 22.20 1.26 -8.83
CA TRP A 249 20.77 1.54 -8.62
C TRP A 249 20.36 2.83 -9.37
N GLN A 250 19.07 3.17 -9.36
CA GLN A 250 18.52 4.37 -10.02
C GLN A 250 18.80 4.42 -11.53
N PRO A 251 18.42 3.38 -12.30
CA PRO A 251 18.61 3.38 -13.75
C PRO A 251 17.68 4.38 -14.45
N ASP A 252 18.19 5.00 -15.52
CA ASP A 252 17.41 5.79 -16.47
C ASP A 252 17.97 5.59 -17.88
N TRP A 253 17.10 5.24 -18.84
CA TRP A 253 17.50 4.91 -20.20
C TRP A 253 17.62 6.17 -21.06
N SER A 254 18.69 6.28 -21.85
CA SER A 254 18.82 7.35 -22.84
C SER A 254 17.75 7.22 -23.93
N PRO A 255 17.12 8.32 -24.41
CA PRO A 255 16.10 8.28 -25.46
C PRO A 255 16.55 7.60 -26.77
N ASP A 256 17.85 7.59 -27.05
CA ASP A 256 18.45 6.95 -28.22
C ASP A 256 18.73 5.44 -28.06
N GLY A 257 18.46 4.88 -26.87
CA GLY A 257 18.62 3.47 -26.55
C GLY A 257 20.06 3.02 -26.26
N ARG A 258 21.06 3.89 -26.45
CA ARG A 258 22.48 3.51 -26.40
C ARG A 258 23.04 3.33 -24.99
N TRP A 259 22.46 4.00 -23.99
CA TRP A 259 22.99 4.09 -22.64
C TRP A 259 21.92 3.90 -21.56
N LEU A 260 22.32 3.26 -20.46
CA LEU A 260 21.66 3.39 -19.16
C LEU A 260 22.54 4.28 -18.29
N ALA A 261 21.98 5.39 -17.80
CA ALA A 261 22.57 6.15 -16.70
C ALA A 261 22.13 5.51 -15.38
N PHE A 262 23.03 5.42 -14.41
CA PHE A 262 22.72 4.87 -13.09
C PHE A 262 23.59 5.53 -12.02
N ARG A 263 23.17 5.44 -10.76
CA ARG A 263 24.01 5.75 -9.62
C ARG A 263 24.80 4.50 -9.22
N SER A 264 26.09 4.66 -8.94
CA SER A 264 26.89 3.64 -8.24
C SER A 264 27.35 4.14 -6.87
N ALA A 265 27.60 3.21 -5.95
CA ALA A 265 28.31 3.44 -4.69
C ALA A 265 29.84 3.36 -4.81
N ARG A 266 30.40 2.87 -5.94
CA ARG A 266 31.85 2.69 -6.13
C ARG A 266 32.62 4.03 -6.12
N ASP A 267 33.88 3.99 -5.69
CA ASP A 267 34.82 5.13 -5.70
C ASP A 267 34.29 6.42 -5.05
N GLY A 268 33.65 6.29 -3.88
CA GLY A 268 32.98 7.38 -3.16
C GLY A 268 31.57 7.71 -3.68
N GLY A 269 31.06 6.93 -4.63
CA GLY A 269 29.76 7.08 -5.27
C GLY A 269 29.78 8.01 -6.49
N GLY A 270 28.68 8.02 -7.25
CA GLY A 270 28.56 8.92 -8.41
C GLY A 270 27.58 8.41 -9.45
N LEU A 271 27.57 9.09 -10.60
CA LEU A 271 26.77 8.68 -11.75
C LEU A 271 27.67 8.07 -12.82
N TYR A 272 27.17 6.99 -13.42
CA TYR A 272 27.83 6.20 -14.44
C TYR A 272 26.88 5.97 -15.62
N VAL A 273 27.44 5.69 -16.79
CA VAL A 273 26.71 5.19 -17.95
C VAL A 273 27.30 3.86 -18.42
N ILE A 274 26.43 2.95 -18.86
CA ILE A 274 26.80 1.66 -19.48
C ILE A 274 25.89 1.41 -20.69
N SER A 275 26.35 0.62 -21.66
CA SER A 275 25.44 0.12 -22.69
C SER A 275 24.43 -0.87 -22.08
N PRO A 276 23.16 -0.90 -22.51
CA PRO A 276 22.21 -1.95 -22.11
C PRO A 276 22.63 -3.38 -22.51
N ARG A 277 23.66 -3.52 -23.36
CA ARG A 277 24.30 -4.80 -23.70
C ARG A 277 25.42 -5.20 -22.71
N GLY A 278 25.61 -4.43 -21.64
CA GLY A 278 26.75 -4.55 -20.73
C GLY A 278 28.04 -3.96 -21.33
N GLY A 279 29.18 -4.31 -20.74
CA GLY A 279 30.51 -3.88 -21.18
C GLY A 279 31.13 -2.81 -20.28
N ALA A 280 32.00 -1.97 -20.83
CA ALA A 280 32.72 -0.96 -20.06
C ALA A 280 31.81 0.18 -19.58
N GLU A 281 31.86 0.46 -18.28
CA GLU A 281 31.13 1.55 -17.64
C GLU A 281 31.96 2.84 -17.63
N ARG A 282 31.32 3.99 -17.85
CA ARG A 282 31.98 5.31 -17.77
C ARG A 282 31.37 6.16 -16.67
N ARG A 283 32.18 6.67 -15.74
CA ARG A 283 31.76 7.66 -14.75
C ARG A 283 31.50 9.01 -15.42
N VAL A 284 30.31 9.57 -15.24
CA VAL A 284 29.93 10.91 -15.76
C VAL A 284 29.87 11.97 -14.66
N ALA A 285 29.70 11.57 -13.40
CA ALA A 285 29.80 12.50 -12.27
C ALA A 285 30.40 11.83 -11.02
N LYS A 286 31.19 12.58 -10.25
CA LYS A 286 31.80 12.13 -8.98
C LYS A 286 30.84 12.09 -7.78
N PHE A 287 29.60 12.54 -7.98
CA PHE A 287 28.51 12.52 -7.02
C PHE A 287 27.18 12.51 -7.81
N GLY A 288 26.08 12.14 -7.16
CA GLY A 288 24.75 12.27 -7.74
C GLY A 288 23.81 11.12 -7.37
N TYR A 289 22.51 11.41 -7.48
CA TYR A 289 21.40 10.50 -7.22
C TYR A 289 20.28 10.77 -8.22
N ARG A 290 19.48 9.73 -8.51
CA ARG A 290 18.29 9.79 -9.38
C ARG A 290 18.58 10.49 -10.73
N PRO A 291 19.55 9.98 -11.53
CA PRO A 291 19.80 10.52 -12.86
C PRO A 291 18.54 10.44 -13.72
N ARG A 292 18.30 11.46 -14.55
CA ARG A 292 17.25 11.50 -15.56
C ARG A 292 17.77 12.13 -16.83
N TRP A 293 17.74 11.40 -17.94
CA TRP A 293 18.07 11.93 -19.25
C TRP A 293 17.10 13.03 -19.67
N SER A 294 17.62 14.03 -20.38
CA SER A 294 16.81 14.97 -21.14
C SER A 294 16.13 14.26 -22.32
N PRO A 295 14.95 14.71 -22.78
CA PRO A 295 14.23 14.14 -23.93
C PRO A 295 15.05 13.99 -25.23
N ASP A 296 16.06 14.85 -25.43
CA ASP A 296 16.98 14.81 -26.57
C ASP A 296 18.21 13.89 -26.37
N GLY A 297 18.40 13.34 -25.17
CA GLY A 297 19.54 12.50 -24.81
C GLY A 297 20.88 13.23 -24.68
N SER A 298 20.92 14.57 -24.68
CA SER A 298 22.18 15.33 -24.59
C SER A 298 22.70 15.51 -23.15
N ARG A 299 21.81 15.48 -22.16
CA ARG A 299 22.05 15.92 -20.77
C ARG A 299 21.42 14.96 -19.76
N ILE A 300 21.97 14.91 -18.56
CA ILE A 300 21.45 14.16 -17.41
C ILE A 300 21.20 15.14 -16.25
N LEU A 301 19.94 15.27 -15.82
CA LEU A 301 19.52 15.98 -14.59
C LEU A 301 19.63 15.03 -13.40
N PHE A 302 20.12 15.52 -12.25
CA PHE A 302 20.26 14.71 -11.04
C PHE A 302 20.32 15.55 -9.76
N SER A 303 20.11 14.92 -8.60
CA SER A 303 20.22 15.57 -7.29
C SER A 303 21.56 15.28 -6.61
N ASN A 304 22.04 16.19 -5.76
CA ASN A 304 23.24 15.94 -4.94
C ASN A 304 23.03 14.95 -3.78
N SER A 305 21.78 14.67 -3.43
CA SER A 305 21.39 13.84 -2.29
C SER A 305 20.25 12.90 -2.68
N GLY A 306 20.32 11.64 -2.22
CA GLY A 306 19.20 10.71 -2.22
C GLY A 306 18.29 10.85 -1.00
N LEU A 307 18.81 11.48 0.07
CA LEU A 307 18.08 11.75 1.31
C LEU A 307 17.14 12.93 1.14
N HIS A 308 15.88 12.72 1.52
CA HIS A 308 14.87 13.77 1.68
C HIS A 308 15.06 14.47 3.03
N LEU A 309 16.07 15.33 3.10
CA LEU A 309 16.29 16.20 4.26
C LEU A 309 15.22 17.30 4.29
N ASN A 310 15.05 17.99 5.43
CA ASN A 310 14.16 19.17 5.57
C ASN A 310 14.70 20.43 4.83
N VAL A 311 15.48 20.23 3.77
CA VAL A 311 16.09 21.23 2.90
C VAL A 311 16.00 20.68 1.47
N PRO A 312 15.54 21.46 0.47
CA PRO A 312 15.44 20.98 -0.90
C PRO A 312 16.80 20.50 -1.45
N PRO A 313 16.84 19.40 -2.23
CA PRO A 313 18.07 18.96 -2.87
C PRO A 313 18.57 19.99 -3.88
N ARG A 314 19.90 20.10 -4.02
CA ARG A 314 20.50 20.88 -5.10
C ARG A 314 20.50 20.03 -6.37
N MET A 315 19.89 20.57 -7.42
CA MET A 315 19.84 19.94 -8.74
C MET A 315 21.03 20.34 -9.60
N TYR A 316 21.49 19.41 -10.44
CA TYR A 316 22.60 19.57 -11.37
C TYR A 316 22.27 18.94 -12.71
N VAL A 317 22.90 19.45 -13.77
CA VAL A 317 22.90 18.86 -15.10
C VAL A 317 24.34 18.61 -15.55
N VAL A 318 24.59 17.46 -16.16
CA VAL A 318 25.87 17.08 -16.76
C VAL A 318 25.65 16.52 -18.16
N GLY A 319 26.57 16.79 -19.09
CA GLY A 319 26.59 16.18 -20.41
C GLY A 319 27.39 14.88 -20.44
N LEU A 320 27.60 14.33 -21.63
CA LEU A 320 28.56 13.25 -21.88
C LEU A 320 29.95 13.76 -22.28
N ASP A 321 30.14 15.08 -22.33
CA ASP A 321 31.29 15.87 -22.83
C ASP A 321 32.42 16.09 -21.80
N ASP A 322 32.44 15.28 -20.73
CA ASP A 322 33.36 15.34 -19.59
C ASP A 322 33.43 16.70 -18.86
N GLN A 323 32.47 17.60 -19.13
CA GLN A 323 32.32 18.88 -18.43
C GLN A 323 31.83 18.67 -17.00
N ALA A 324 32.27 19.53 -16.08
CA ALA A 324 31.83 19.48 -14.68
C ALA A 324 30.30 19.74 -14.56
N PRO A 325 29.57 19.00 -13.69
CA PRO A 325 28.14 19.20 -13.49
C PRO A 325 27.78 20.64 -13.11
N ARG A 326 26.83 21.23 -13.84
CA ARG A 326 26.39 22.62 -13.66
C ARG A 326 25.13 22.65 -12.79
N PRO A 327 25.04 23.55 -11.79
CA PRO A 327 23.86 23.63 -10.94
C PRO A 327 22.65 24.18 -11.70
N VAL A 328 21.47 23.61 -11.47
CA VAL A 328 20.20 24.05 -12.06
C VAL A 328 19.44 24.94 -11.08
N ARG A 329 19.02 26.12 -11.56
CA ARG A 329 18.04 27.04 -10.93
C ARG A 329 18.11 27.15 -9.40
N ARG A 330 19.32 27.37 -8.86
CA ARG A 330 19.52 27.56 -7.40
C ARG A 330 18.77 28.75 -6.84
N ASP A 331 18.52 29.76 -7.66
CA ASP A 331 17.64 30.90 -7.41
C ASP A 331 16.24 30.42 -7.02
N LEU A 332 15.53 29.74 -7.94
CA LEU A 332 14.16 29.27 -7.71
C LEU A 332 14.09 28.20 -6.62
N LEU A 333 15.02 27.23 -6.62
CA LEU A 333 14.94 26.09 -5.70
C LEU A 333 15.15 26.50 -4.23
N ALA A 334 15.79 27.64 -3.95
CA ALA A 334 15.89 28.20 -2.62
C ALA A 334 14.56 28.79 -2.10
N GLU A 335 13.58 29.03 -2.97
CA GLU A 335 12.26 29.56 -2.61
C GLU A 335 11.30 28.47 -2.11
N PHE A 336 11.73 27.20 -2.04
CA PHE A 336 10.89 26.06 -1.65
C PHE A 336 11.41 25.35 -0.40
N ARG A 337 10.48 24.85 0.43
CA ARG A 337 10.77 23.99 1.59
C ARG A 337 11.00 22.54 1.21
N SER A 338 10.34 22.09 0.14
CA SER A 338 10.44 20.76 -0.45
C SER A 338 10.16 20.86 -1.95
N VAL A 339 10.85 20.06 -2.76
CA VAL A 339 10.72 20.06 -4.24
C VAL A 339 10.84 18.66 -4.84
N SER A 340 10.09 18.43 -5.90
CA SER A 340 10.42 17.51 -7.00
C SER A 340 10.80 18.35 -8.22
N VAL A 341 11.78 17.90 -9.00
CA VAL A 341 12.26 18.59 -10.21
C VAL A 341 12.46 17.56 -11.31
N GLY A 342 11.99 17.88 -12.52
CA GLY A 342 12.10 17.01 -13.69
C GLY A 342 12.24 17.82 -14.97
N TRP A 343 12.75 17.19 -16.04
CA TRP A 343 12.77 17.78 -17.38
C TRP A 343 11.35 18.08 -17.85
N HIS A 344 11.15 19.24 -18.45
CA HIS A 344 9.99 19.50 -19.30
C HIS A 344 10.16 18.72 -20.63
N PRO A 345 9.08 18.32 -21.33
CA PRO A 345 9.18 17.51 -22.55
C PRO A 345 9.96 18.15 -23.71
N ASP A 346 10.14 19.47 -23.72
CA ASP A 346 10.99 20.15 -24.70
C ASP A 346 12.51 19.95 -24.49
N GLY A 347 12.91 19.46 -23.31
CA GLY A 347 14.31 19.25 -22.94
C GLY A 347 15.15 20.50 -22.66
N GLU A 348 14.64 21.72 -22.83
CA GLU A 348 15.35 22.97 -22.50
C GLU A 348 14.86 23.61 -21.18
N HIS A 349 13.69 23.21 -20.69
CA HIS A 349 13.14 23.65 -19.42
C HIS A 349 13.15 22.54 -18.37
N VAL A 350 13.15 22.94 -17.11
CA VAL A 350 12.81 22.08 -15.98
C VAL A 350 11.50 22.54 -15.35
N SER A 351 10.66 21.58 -14.98
CA SER A 351 9.50 21.82 -14.14
C SER A 351 9.84 21.57 -12.68
N ILE A 352 9.24 22.35 -11.78
CA ILE A 352 9.48 22.31 -10.33
C ILE A 352 8.11 22.22 -9.65
N TRP A 353 7.89 21.19 -8.85
CA TRP A 353 6.70 21.03 -8.00
C TRP A 353 7.13 21.03 -6.54
N GLY A 354 6.46 21.78 -5.67
CA GLY A 354 6.82 21.76 -4.26
C GLY A 354 6.07 22.76 -3.37
N ARG A 355 6.45 22.78 -2.09
CA ARG A 355 5.90 23.72 -1.09
C ARG A 355 6.75 25.00 -1.05
N HIS A 356 6.36 25.99 -1.84
CA HIS A 356 6.97 27.33 -1.88
C HIS A 356 6.84 28.04 -0.52
N HIS A 357 7.84 28.86 -0.15
CA HIS A 357 7.90 29.52 1.16
C HIS A 357 6.73 30.49 1.40
N GLN A 358 6.25 31.16 0.35
CA GLN A 358 5.23 32.22 0.44
C GLN A 358 3.85 31.80 -0.10
N THR A 359 3.79 30.93 -1.11
CA THR A 359 2.56 30.66 -1.88
C THR A 359 2.04 29.22 -1.76
N GLY A 360 2.50 28.46 -0.76
CA GLY A 360 2.07 27.08 -0.56
C GLY A 360 2.51 26.13 -1.68
N TRP A 361 1.67 25.16 -2.04
CA TRP A 361 1.95 24.26 -3.17
C TRP A 361 2.02 25.04 -4.48
N THR A 362 3.01 24.75 -5.31
CA THR A 362 3.30 25.55 -6.51
C THR A 362 3.99 24.69 -7.57
N PHE A 363 3.52 24.81 -8.82
CA PHE A 363 4.15 24.22 -9.99
C PHE A 363 4.72 25.34 -10.88
N LEU A 364 6.02 25.30 -11.16
CA LEU A 364 6.73 26.22 -12.06
C LEU A 364 7.34 25.46 -13.23
N THR A 365 7.63 26.15 -14.32
CA THR A 365 8.54 25.67 -15.38
C THR A 365 9.47 26.80 -15.79
N ALA A 366 10.75 26.51 -15.94
CA ALA A 366 11.78 27.53 -16.10
C ALA A 366 12.95 27.04 -16.98
N PRO A 367 13.58 27.91 -17.81
CA PRO A 367 14.66 27.48 -18.69
C PRO A 367 15.88 27.04 -17.88
N VAL A 368 16.56 25.97 -18.32
CA VAL A 368 17.79 25.48 -17.66
C VAL A 368 18.93 26.48 -17.78
N ALA A 369 19.01 27.22 -18.88
CA ALA A 369 20.02 28.26 -19.11
C ALA A 369 19.83 29.53 -18.24
N GLY A 370 18.73 29.63 -17.49
CA GLY A 370 18.33 30.83 -16.75
C GLY A 370 17.29 31.68 -17.50
N GLY A 371 16.76 32.71 -16.83
CA GLY A 371 15.64 33.52 -17.32
C GLY A 371 14.38 33.39 -16.46
N PRO A 372 13.28 34.04 -16.84
CA PRO A 372 12.03 34.04 -16.07
C PRO A 372 11.46 32.62 -15.92
N ALA A 373 10.73 32.39 -14.82
CA ALA A 373 10.00 31.16 -14.57
C ALA A 373 8.50 31.41 -14.81
N SER A 374 7.85 30.49 -15.52
CA SER A 374 6.40 30.51 -15.71
C SER A 374 5.73 29.71 -14.60
N ARG A 375 4.77 30.34 -13.90
CA ARG A 375 3.95 29.67 -12.89
C ARG A 375 2.71 29.07 -13.56
N TRP A 376 2.46 27.79 -13.30
CA TRP A 376 1.26 27.13 -13.79
C TRP A 376 0.07 27.45 -12.89
N THR A 377 -1.11 27.56 -13.49
CA THR A 377 -2.37 27.82 -12.78
C THR A 377 -3.11 26.51 -12.51
N LEU A 378 -3.84 26.45 -11.40
CA LEU A 378 -4.81 25.39 -11.15
C LEU A 378 -6.19 25.91 -11.52
N SER A 379 -6.97 25.12 -12.26
CA SER A 379 -8.39 25.46 -12.46
C SER A 379 -9.18 25.23 -11.16
N PRO A 380 -10.26 26.00 -10.90
CA PRO A 380 -11.09 25.82 -9.70
C PRO A 380 -11.76 24.44 -9.56
N GLU A 381 -11.80 23.66 -10.65
CA GLU A 381 -12.21 22.26 -10.63
C GLU A 381 -11.11 21.37 -10.07
N VAL A 382 -9.88 21.50 -10.58
CA VAL A 382 -8.71 20.73 -10.12
C VAL A 382 -8.37 21.04 -8.66
N GLU A 383 -8.48 22.29 -8.23
CA GLU A 383 -8.28 22.69 -6.83
C GLU A 383 -9.28 21.98 -5.90
N ARG A 384 -10.58 22.00 -6.26
CA ARG A 384 -11.63 21.28 -5.51
C ARG A 384 -11.43 19.76 -5.50
N GLN A 385 -10.91 19.19 -6.60
CA GLN A 385 -10.62 17.76 -6.69
C GLN A 385 -9.40 17.35 -5.84
N LEU A 386 -8.36 18.20 -5.76
CA LEU A 386 -7.22 18.00 -4.85
C LEU A 386 -7.66 17.98 -3.38
N ASP A 387 -8.46 18.96 -2.98
CA ASP A 387 -8.99 19.07 -1.62
C ASP A 387 -9.89 17.86 -1.27
N ALA A 388 -10.83 17.50 -2.17
CA ALA A 388 -11.72 16.37 -1.96
C ALA A 388 -11.01 15.01 -1.96
N ALA A 389 -9.90 14.86 -2.69
CA ALA A 389 -9.06 13.66 -2.68
C ALA A 389 -8.13 13.55 -1.46
N ALA A 390 -7.98 14.64 -0.69
CA ALA A 390 -7.07 14.75 0.46
C ALA A 390 -5.65 14.21 0.17
N VAL A 391 -5.16 14.45 -1.06
CA VAL A 391 -3.93 13.85 -1.58
C VAL A 391 -2.76 14.83 -1.55
N THR A 392 -1.63 14.40 -1.01
CA THR A 392 -0.35 15.09 -1.16
C THR A 392 0.41 14.51 -2.35
N LEU A 393 0.43 15.24 -3.47
CA LEU A 393 1.23 14.89 -4.65
C LEU A 393 2.72 15.20 -4.40
N THR A 394 3.62 14.27 -4.73
CA THR A 394 5.05 14.36 -4.39
C THR A 394 5.97 14.33 -5.63
N ARG A 395 6.66 13.22 -5.91
CA ARG A 395 7.45 13.06 -7.14
C ARG A 395 6.54 13.11 -8.35
N PHE A 396 7.00 13.70 -9.45
CA PHE A 396 6.29 13.69 -10.73
C PHE A 396 7.13 13.24 -11.91
N VAL A 397 6.46 12.82 -12.99
CA VAL A 397 7.02 12.51 -14.31
C VAL A 397 6.06 13.05 -15.39
N TRP A 398 6.61 13.72 -16.40
CA TRP A 398 5.87 14.18 -17.58
C TRP A 398 5.61 13.04 -18.58
N SER A 399 4.46 13.07 -19.27
CA SER A 399 4.31 12.34 -20.53
C SER A 399 5.17 12.98 -21.63
N SER A 400 5.62 12.16 -22.58
CA SER A 400 6.31 12.62 -23.80
C SER A 400 5.46 13.60 -24.62
N SER A 401 4.13 13.52 -24.53
CA SER A 401 3.19 14.47 -25.16
C SER A 401 3.08 15.83 -24.48
N GLY A 402 3.57 16.00 -23.25
CA GLY A 402 3.39 17.22 -22.45
C GLY A 402 1.94 17.55 -22.04
N GLN A 403 1.01 16.60 -22.19
CA GLN A 403 -0.40 16.75 -21.81
C GLN A 403 -0.73 16.18 -20.43
N TYR A 404 0.16 15.33 -19.87
CA TYR A 404 -0.07 14.67 -18.60
C TYR A 404 1.12 14.77 -17.66
N LEU A 405 0.82 15.01 -16.39
CA LEU A 405 1.71 14.84 -15.26
C LEU A 405 1.27 13.63 -14.45
N TYR A 406 2.19 12.71 -14.21
CA TYR A 406 1.98 11.55 -13.35
C TYR A 406 2.69 11.79 -12.02
N PHE A 407 2.02 11.55 -10.91
CA PHE A 407 2.49 11.85 -9.56
C PHE A 407 2.46 10.63 -8.65
N GLU A 408 3.48 10.49 -7.80
CA GLU A 408 3.42 9.66 -6.59
C GLU A 408 2.63 10.45 -5.54
N GLY A 409 1.44 9.99 -5.17
CA GLY A 409 0.50 10.72 -4.33
C GLY A 409 0.11 9.94 -3.07
N LEU A 410 0.28 10.60 -1.92
CA LEU A 410 -0.04 10.07 -0.60
C LEU A 410 -1.44 10.52 -0.17
N SER A 411 -2.35 9.57 0.07
CA SER A 411 -3.70 9.81 0.60
C SER A 411 -4.04 8.71 1.60
N GLU A 412 -4.59 9.05 2.78
CA GLU A 412 -4.93 8.11 3.86
C GLU A 412 -3.78 7.15 4.26
N ASN A 413 -2.53 7.64 4.26
CA ASN A 413 -1.28 6.86 4.45
C ASN A 413 -0.97 5.79 3.38
N VAL A 414 -1.66 5.78 2.25
CA VAL A 414 -1.37 4.91 1.09
C VAL A 414 -0.72 5.73 -0.03
N HIS A 415 0.36 5.19 -0.60
CA HIS A 415 1.04 5.75 -1.77
C HIS A 415 0.48 5.13 -3.04
N ASN A 416 -0.07 5.95 -3.93
CA ASN A 416 -0.59 5.51 -5.21
C ASN A 416 -0.12 6.43 -6.35
N ILE A 417 -0.34 5.98 -7.58
CA ILE A 417 -0.03 6.75 -8.79
C ILE A 417 -1.27 7.56 -9.18
N TRP A 418 -1.07 8.86 -9.39
CA TRP A 418 -2.10 9.81 -9.80
C TRP A 418 -1.74 10.48 -11.12
N ARG A 419 -2.73 11.00 -11.83
CA ARG A 419 -2.57 11.73 -13.10
C ARG A 419 -3.30 13.06 -13.08
N VAL A 420 -2.64 14.11 -13.55
CA VAL A 420 -3.24 15.41 -13.85
C VAL A 420 -3.11 15.65 -15.35
N THR A 421 -4.18 16.11 -15.98
CA THR A 421 -4.18 16.62 -17.36
C THR A 421 -3.89 18.10 -17.34
N VAL A 422 -2.97 18.54 -18.19
CA VAL A 422 -2.55 19.93 -18.28
C VAL A 422 -2.63 20.43 -19.72
N ASP A 423 -2.86 21.72 -19.90
CA ASP A 423 -2.75 22.38 -21.21
C ASP A 423 -1.41 23.15 -21.29
N PRO A 424 -0.48 22.74 -22.17
CA PRO A 424 0.81 23.41 -22.32
C PRO A 424 0.71 24.81 -22.94
N HIS A 425 -0.41 25.18 -23.59
CA HIS A 425 -0.58 26.52 -24.18
C HIS A 425 -0.98 27.56 -23.13
N THR A 426 -1.93 27.21 -22.26
CA THR A 426 -2.38 28.09 -21.16
C THR A 426 -1.59 27.92 -19.87
N MET A 427 -0.70 26.92 -19.81
CA MET A 427 0.05 26.52 -18.61
C MET A 427 -0.88 26.26 -17.41
N ALA A 428 -2.01 25.60 -17.66
CA ALA A 428 -3.05 25.34 -16.67
C ALA A 428 -3.21 23.84 -16.39
N TRP A 429 -3.50 23.49 -15.14
CA TRP A 429 -4.00 22.16 -14.76
C TRP A 429 -5.52 22.14 -15.00
N ILE A 430 -5.96 21.34 -15.97
CA ILE A 430 -7.32 21.40 -16.54
C ILE A 430 -8.22 20.23 -16.15
N ALA A 431 -7.66 19.09 -15.70
CA ALA A 431 -8.45 17.98 -15.14
C ALA A 431 -7.62 17.08 -14.20
N GLY A 432 -8.29 16.42 -13.27
CA GLY A 432 -7.67 15.57 -12.25
C GLY A 432 -7.52 16.28 -10.89
N PRO A 433 -6.89 15.64 -9.89
CA PRO A 433 -6.09 14.42 -9.99
C PRO A 433 -6.94 13.15 -10.10
N GLU A 434 -6.66 12.33 -11.11
CA GLU A 434 -7.23 10.99 -11.26
C GLU A 434 -6.33 9.96 -10.57
N ARG A 435 -6.89 9.12 -9.71
CA ARG A 435 -6.15 8.01 -9.07
C ARG A 435 -6.05 6.83 -10.04
N LEU A 436 -4.84 6.49 -10.48
CA LEU A 436 -4.62 5.38 -11.42
C LEU A 436 -4.47 4.02 -10.72
N THR A 437 -3.99 4.01 -9.47
CA THR A 437 -3.84 2.78 -8.67
C THR A 437 -4.57 2.87 -7.34
N THR A 438 -5.22 1.78 -6.95
CA THR A 438 -6.09 1.69 -5.76
C THR A 438 -5.64 0.57 -4.80
N GLY A 439 -4.44 0.04 -5.02
CA GLY A 439 -3.84 -0.96 -4.14
C GLY A 439 -3.43 -0.36 -2.78
N VAL A 440 -3.21 -1.25 -1.81
CA VAL A 440 -2.75 -0.91 -0.44
C VAL A 440 -1.23 -0.91 -0.29
N GLY A 441 -0.49 -1.11 -1.38
CA GLY A 441 0.97 -1.12 -1.38
C GLY A 441 1.57 0.28 -1.45
N ASP A 442 2.89 0.36 -1.37
CA ASP A 442 3.64 1.59 -1.61
C ASP A 442 4.01 1.68 -3.10
N ASP A 443 3.10 2.27 -3.89
CA ASP A 443 3.28 2.42 -5.35
C ASP A 443 4.23 3.59 -5.64
N SER A 444 5.42 3.29 -6.16
CA SER A 444 6.51 4.25 -6.35
C SER A 444 7.35 3.95 -7.59
N GLY A 445 8.23 4.87 -7.97
CA GLY A 445 9.18 4.67 -9.08
C GLY A 445 8.52 4.75 -10.46
N ILE A 446 7.70 5.78 -10.69
CA ILE A 446 6.97 5.94 -11.96
C ILE A 446 7.93 6.00 -13.17
N ALA A 447 7.68 5.14 -14.15
CA ALA A 447 8.26 5.19 -15.48
C ALA A 447 7.19 5.02 -16.56
N LEU A 448 7.18 5.92 -17.54
CA LEU A 448 6.31 5.87 -18.71
C LEU A 448 7.08 5.26 -19.89
N SER A 449 6.39 4.48 -20.72
CA SER A 449 6.91 4.12 -22.04
C SER A 449 7.01 5.38 -22.93
N PRO A 450 7.91 5.42 -23.92
CA PRO A 450 8.10 6.59 -24.78
C PRO A 450 6.83 7.00 -25.55
N ASP A 451 6.01 6.02 -25.93
CA ASP A 451 4.70 6.21 -26.57
C ASP A 451 3.60 6.73 -25.61
N GLY A 452 3.88 6.82 -24.30
CA GLY A 452 2.92 7.23 -23.26
C GLY A 452 1.80 6.23 -22.97
N THR A 453 1.79 5.06 -23.62
CA THR A 453 0.69 4.08 -23.54
C THR A 453 0.79 3.12 -22.34
N LYS A 454 1.99 2.93 -21.79
CA LYS A 454 2.28 1.99 -20.69
C LYS A 454 2.94 2.75 -19.54
N LEU A 455 2.58 2.35 -18.33
CA LEU A 455 3.16 2.86 -17.09
C LEU A 455 3.71 1.67 -16.30
N ALA A 456 4.96 1.77 -15.88
CA ALA A 456 5.61 0.85 -14.96
C ALA A 456 5.87 1.59 -13.64
N PHE A 457 5.79 0.83 -12.55
CA PHE A 457 6.03 1.28 -11.18
C PHE A 457 6.40 0.04 -10.34
N SER A 458 7.04 0.26 -9.20
CA SER A 458 7.26 -0.74 -8.17
C SER A 458 6.19 -0.65 -7.10
N ILE A 459 5.67 -1.79 -6.65
CA ILE A 459 4.84 -1.90 -5.45
C ILE A 459 5.74 -2.44 -4.35
N GLN A 460 6.15 -1.59 -3.41
CA GLN A 460 6.98 -2.04 -2.31
C GLN A 460 6.09 -2.57 -1.17
N SER A 461 6.52 -3.70 -0.60
CA SER A 461 6.05 -4.17 0.70
C SER A 461 7.27 -4.52 1.54
N ALA A 462 7.31 -4.02 2.77
CA ALA A 462 8.36 -4.29 3.74
C ALA A 462 7.68 -4.68 5.05
N SER A 463 8.24 -5.67 5.75
CA SER A 463 7.85 -6.00 7.12
C SER A 463 9.08 -6.15 8.00
N THR A 464 9.20 -5.27 8.98
CA THR A 464 10.26 -5.33 9.98
C THR A 464 9.92 -6.39 11.04
N ARG A 465 10.88 -7.25 11.38
CA ARG A 465 10.72 -8.30 12.40
C ARG A 465 11.79 -8.15 13.47
N LEU A 466 11.44 -8.44 14.71
CA LEU A 466 12.41 -8.51 15.80
C LEU A 466 13.04 -9.91 15.85
N TRP A 467 14.34 -9.95 16.13
CA TRP A 467 15.14 -11.17 16.21
C TRP A 467 15.89 -11.19 17.53
N ALA A 468 15.87 -12.32 18.22
CA ALA A 468 16.68 -12.58 19.41
C ALA A 468 17.91 -13.37 18.98
N PHE A 469 19.10 -12.89 19.35
CA PHE A 469 20.37 -13.55 19.07
C PHE A 469 20.98 -14.04 20.40
N PRO A 470 20.95 -15.36 20.69
CA PRO A 470 21.58 -15.90 21.88
C PRO A 470 23.10 -15.68 21.83
N PHE A 471 23.67 -15.10 22.90
CA PHE A 471 25.10 -14.85 23.02
C PHE A 471 25.60 -15.13 24.43
N ASP A 472 26.88 -15.47 24.54
CA ASP A 472 27.60 -15.55 25.81
C ASP A 472 28.06 -14.14 26.20
N ALA A 473 27.57 -13.65 27.35
CA ALA A 473 27.82 -12.28 27.80
C ALA A 473 29.30 -12.03 28.19
N ALA A 474 30.06 -13.07 28.55
CA ALA A 474 31.46 -12.94 28.94
C ALA A 474 32.40 -12.77 27.74
N SER A 475 32.15 -13.51 26.65
CA SER A 475 32.96 -13.46 25.42
C SER A 475 32.38 -12.61 24.29
N GLY A 476 31.12 -12.18 24.40
CA GLY A 476 30.39 -11.44 23.38
C GLY A 476 30.06 -12.27 22.12
N LYS A 477 30.20 -13.60 22.17
CA LYS A 477 30.02 -14.49 21.01
C LYS A 477 28.61 -15.07 20.96
N LEU A 478 28.05 -15.15 19.75
CA LEU A 478 26.79 -15.86 19.52
C LEU A 478 26.92 -17.34 19.91
N THR A 479 25.97 -17.84 20.68
CA THR A 479 25.88 -19.24 21.11
C THR A 479 24.91 -20.06 20.26
N ALA A 480 24.01 -19.40 19.53
CA ALA A 480 23.13 -20.02 18.54
C ALA A 480 22.79 -19.01 17.40
N PRO A 481 22.23 -19.49 16.27
CA PRO A 481 21.62 -18.60 15.27
C PRO A 481 20.51 -17.74 15.87
N GLY A 482 20.26 -16.57 15.27
CA GLY A 482 19.14 -15.72 15.66
C GLY A 482 17.79 -16.39 15.39
N VAL A 483 16.82 -16.15 16.27
CA VAL A 483 15.43 -16.62 16.14
C VAL A 483 14.47 -15.44 16.02
N PRO A 484 13.48 -15.48 15.10
CA PRO A 484 12.49 -14.41 14.96
C PRO A 484 11.54 -14.43 16.16
N VAL A 485 11.41 -13.29 16.84
CA VAL A 485 10.56 -13.13 18.01
C VAL A 485 9.14 -12.68 17.62
N THR A 486 8.99 -11.99 16.49
CA THR A 486 7.69 -11.52 15.96
C THR A 486 7.33 -12.16 14.62
N SER A 487 6.04 -12.16 14.28
CA SER A 487 5.54 -12.66 12.99
C SER A 487 6.02 -11.79 11.82
N GLY A 488 5.98 -12.34 10.60
CA GLY A 488 6.44 -11.65 9.38
C GLY A 488 5.34 -10.89 8.64
N ALA A 489 4.11 -10.96 9.14
CA ALA A 489 2.93 -10.29 8.59
C ALA A 489 2.70 -8.90 9.23
N MET A 490 3.62 -8.42 10.06
CA MET A 490 3.53 -7.16 10.79
C MET A 490 4.80 -6.34 10.58
N ASP A 491 4.66 -5.02 10.44
CA ASP A 491 5.82 -4.12 10.41
C ASP A 491 6.13 -3.63 11.83
N VAL A 492 7.09 -4.29 12.48
CA VAL A 492 7.46 -4.04 13.87
C VAL A 492 8.55 -2.98 13.97
N LEU A 493 8.17 -1.81 14.48
CA LEU A 493 9.03 -0.64 14.65
C LEU A 493 9.27 -0.38 16.14
N ASN A 494 10.39 0.25 16.49
CA ASN A 494 10.70 0.77 17.84
C ASN A 494 10.31 -0.16 19.01
N PHE A 495 11.25 -1.01 19.45
CA PHE A 495 11.06 -1.89 20.60
C PHE A 495 11.87 -1.45 21.82
N ASP A 496 11.45 -1.89 23.00
CA ASP A 496 12.23 -1.79 24.24
C ASP A 496 11.89 -2.94 25.22
N ALA A 497 12.80 -3.27 26.12
CA ALA A 497 12.63 -4.32 27.13
C ALA A 497 13.00 -3.81 28.53
N PRO A 498 12.23 -4.14 29.58
CA PRO A 498 12.58 -3.80 30.95
C PRO A 498 13.80 -4.63 31.39
N ALA A 499 14.46 -4.21 32.47
CA ALA A 499 15.70 -4.83 32.94
C ALA A 499 15.59 -6.35 33.24
N ASP A 500 14.39 -6.85 33.58
CA ASP A 500 14.14 -8.28 33.79
C ASP A 500 14.16 -9.12 32.50
N SER A 501 14.04 -8.49 31.32
CA SER A 501 14.01 -9.13 30.00
C SER A 501 13.02 -10.31 29.87
N THR A 502 11.94 -10.33 30.66
CA THR A 502 10.87 -11.36 30.60
C THR A 502 9.87 -11.10 29.47
N ARG A 503 9.82 -9.86 29.01
CA ARG A 503 8.88 -9.32 28.04
C ARG A 503 9.51 -8.13 27.32
N PHE A 504 8.91 -7.70 26.23
CA PHE A 504 9.27 -6.45 25.56
C PHE A 504 8.02 -5.75 25.03
N VAL A 505 8.15 -4.45 24.76
CA VAL A 505 7.14 -3.64 24.09
C VAL A 505 7.63 -3.34 22.67
N TYR A 506 6.70 -3.20 21.73
CA TYR A 506 6.99 -2.75 20.38
C TYR A 506 5.82 -1.97 19.80
N ARG A 507 6.11 -1.14 18.80
CA ARG A 507 5.11 -0.50 17.96
C ARG A 507 4.90 -1.34 16.71
N THR A 508 3.67 -1.39 16.20
CA THR A 508 3.39 -1.92 14.86
C THR A 508 2.51 -0.96 14.09
N ILE A 509 2.51 -1.08 12.76
CA ILE A 509 1.54 -0.43 11.88
C ILE A 509 0.66 -1.52 11.27
N ARG A 510 -0.64 -1.53 11.59
CA ARG A 510 -1.64 -2.41 10.96
C ARG A 510 -2.72 -1.55 10.31
N ALA A 511 -2.99 -1.75 9.01
CA ALA A 511 -3.98 -0.97 8.25
C ALA A 511 -3.87 0.56 8.44
N GLY A 512 -2.63 1.08 8.53
CA GLY A 512 -2.34 2.51 8.78
C GLY A 512 -2.46 2.98 10.23
N GLN A 513 -2.80 2.09 11.18
CA GLN A 513 -3.02 2.39 12.59
C GLN A 513 -1.76 2.10 13.42
N HIS A 514 -1.45 2.98 14.38
CA HIS A 514 -0.27 2.86 15.24
C HIS A 514 -0.63 2.20 16.57
N GLU A 515 -0.27 0.92 16.70
CA GLU A 515 -0.56 0.12 17.89
C GLU A 515 0.71 -0.06 18.73
N LEU A 516 0.54 -0.13 20.06
CA LEU A 516 1.57 -0.57 21.01
C LEU A 516 1.20 -1.94 21.56
N TRP A 517 2.14 -2.88 21.47
CA TRP A 517 1.98 -4.27 21.89
C TRP A 517 3.08 -4.67 22.87
N GLU A 518 2.69 -5.48 23.85
CA GLU A 518 3.59 -6.18 24.76
C GLU A 518 3.67 -7.65 24.35
N ARG A 519 4.85 -8.26 24.41
CA ARG A 519 5.04 -9.70 24.17
C ARG A 519 5.92 -10.33 25.24
N SER A 520 5.47 -11.47 25.77
CA SER A 520 6.29 -12.32 26.65
C SER A 520 7.37 -13.06 25.86
N ILE A 521 8.59 -13.08 26.38
CA ILE A 521 9.73 -13.79 25.76
C ILE A 521 9.65 -15.30 26.04
N GLU A 522 9.15 -15.70 27.23
CA GLU A 522 9.06 -17.11 27.64
C GLU A 522 8.04 -17.92 26.84
N ASN A 523 6.83 -17.39 26.67
CA ASN A 523 5.71 -18.12 26.06
C ASN A 523 5.17 -17.50 24.75
N GLY A 524 5.75 -16.37 24.31
CA GLY A 524 5.38 -15.72 23.05
C GLY A 524 3.97 -15.11 23.02
N ARG A 525 3.24 -15.02 24.14
CA ARG A 525 1.93 -14.36 24.18
C ARG A 525 2.07 -12.87 23.93
N GLU A 526 1.22 -12.37 23.05
CA GLU A 526 1.10 -10.94 22.71
C GLU A 526 -0.13 -10.33 23.38
N ARG A 527 -0.04 -9.06 23.76
CA ARG A 527 -1.10 -8.26 24.37
C ARG A 527 -1.09 -6.86 23.77
N LEU A 528 -2.22 -6.42 23.20
CA LEU A 528 -2.42 -5.03 22.81
C LEU A 528 -2.45 -4.16 24.08
N LEU A 529 -1.57 -3.15 24.14
CA LEU A 529 -1.60 -2.15 25.21
C LEU A 529 -2.46 -0.96 24.79
N ILE A 530 -2.27 -0.45 23.57
CA ILE A 530 -2.99 0.70 23.02
C ILE A 530 -3.19 0.53 21.51
N GLY A 531 -4.43 0.65 21.04
CA GLY A 531 -4.79 0.58 19.62
C GLY A 531 -5.57 1.80 19.08
N ASP A 532 -5.73 2.85 19.87
CA ASP A 532 -6.53 4.03 19.48
C ASP A 532 -5.91 4.80 18.28
N HIS A 533 -6.77 5.19 17.35
CA HIS A 533 -6.43 5.71 16.03
C HIS A 533 -6.15 7.23 16.02
N GLN A 534 -6.46 7.96 17.09
CA GLN A 534 -6.32 9.43 17.11
C GLN A 534 -4.86 9.93 17.18
N TRP A 535 -3.91 9.07 17.58
CA TRP A 535 -2.52 9.47 17.85
C TRP A 535 -1.50 8.55 17.20
N ALA A 536 -0.53 9.15 16.53
CA ALA A 536 0.72 8.47 16.22
C ALA A 536 1.57 8.38 17.48
N ARG A 537 1.88 7.15 17.90
CA ARG A 537 2.72 6.83 19.07
C ARG A 537 4.08 6.34 18.59
N VAL A 538 5.18 6.80 19.18
CA VAL A 538 6.56 6.55 18.74
C VAL A 538 7.49 6.38 19.94
N GLY A 539 8.46 5.46 19.83
CA GLY A 539 9.51 5.27 20.84
C GLY A 539 8.99 4.89 22.23
N PRO A 540 8.35 3.72 22.39
CA PRO A 540 8.05 3.20 23.72
C PRO A 540 9.34 2.89 24.49
N THR A 541 9.36 3.20 25.78
CA THR A 541 10.49 2.97 26.68
C THR A 541 10.00 2.64 28.08
N TRP A 542 10.50 1.55 28.65
CA TRP A 542 10.20 1.09 29.99
C TRP A 542 10.88 1.95 31.06
N SER A 543 10.21 2.16 32.19
CA SER A 543 10.88 2.60 33.40
C SER A 543 11.85 1.52 33.91
N ALA A 544 12.90 1.92 34.63
CA ALA A 544 13.92 1.00 35.13
C ALA A 544 13.37 -0.09 36.08
N ASP A 545 12.21 0.15 36.71
CA ASP A 545 11.49 -0.83 37.54
C ASP A 545 10.48 -1.70 36.76
N GLY A 546 10.37 -1.51 35.44
CA GLY A 546 9.44 -2.25 34.57
C GLY A 546 7.95 -1.97 34.80
N ARG A 547 7.59 -0.96 35.60
CA ARG A 547 6.19 -0.69 36.02
C ARG A 547 5.46 0.37 35.19
N ARG A 548 6.16 1.15 34.38
CA ARG A 548 5.59 2.20 33.53
C ARG A 548 6.24 2.20 32.16
N LEU A 549 5.50 2.70 31.19
CA LEU A 549 5.93 2.85 29.81
C LEU A 549 5.76 4.30 29.36
N ALA A 550 6.86 4.98 29.04
CA ALA A 550 6.84 6.29 28.41
C ALA A 550 6.85 6.14 26.88
N TYR A 551 6.20 7.06 26.15
CA TYR A 551 6.28 7.16 24.69
C TYR A 551 5.92 8.58 24.23
N GLN A 552 6.38 8.95 23.04
CA GLN A 552 5.88 10.15 22.38
C GLN A 552 4.52 9.84 21.74
N ARG A 553 3.51 10.65 22.01
CA ARG A 553 2.25 10.68 21.24
C ARG A 553 2.13 12.00 20.47
N GLY A 554 1.50 11.98 19.31
CA GLY A 554 1.15 13.20 18.60
C GLY A 554 0.03 13.00 17.58
N ARG A 555 -0.70 14.08 17.30
CA ARG A 555 -1.78 14.10 16.32
C ARG A 555 -1.37 14.95 15.12
N ARG A 556 -1.68 14.48 13.91
CA ARG A 556 -1.47 15.25 12.68
C ARG A 556 -2.77 15.90 12.19
N SER A 557 -2.66 17.05 11.55
CA SER A 557 -3.72 17.67 10.74
C SER A 557 -3.86 16.95 9.40
N SER A 558 -4.94 17.25 8.69
CA SER A 558 -5.14 16.86 7.28
C SER A 558 -4.00 17.32 6.36
N ASP A 559 -3.35 18.46 6.63
CA ASP A 559 -2.16 18.94 5.88
C ASP A 559 -0.82 18.28 6.32
N GLY A 560 -0.89 17.23 7.14
CA GLY A 560 0.24 16.41 7.58
C GLY A 560 1.13 17.03 8.66
N ARG A 561 0.85 18.26 9.12
CA ARG A 561 1.58 18.88 10.24
C ARG A 561 1.23 18.22 11.56
N TRP A 562 2.17 18.20 12.49
CA TRP A 562 1.86 17.88 13.88
C TRP A 562 1.08 19.06 14.50
N VAL A 563 -0.14 18.80 14.95
CA VAL A 563 -1.00 19.77 15.64
C VAL A 563 -0.77 19.69 17.14
N GLU A 564 -0.44 18.50 17.64
CA GLU A 564 -0.18 18.26 19.06
C GLU A 564 0.88 17.18 19.20
N GLN A 565 1.80 17.36 20.15
CA GLN A 565 2.82 16.39 20.53
C GLN A 565 3.01 16.45 22.06
N ALA A 566 3.07 15.28 22.69
CA ALA A 566 3.29 15.13 24.12
C ALA A 566 4.11 13.86 24.41
N VAL A 567 4.70 13.80 25.60
CA VAL A 567 5.15 12.53 26.19
C VAL A 567 4.01 12.02 27.07
N ALA A 568 3.59 10.77 26.85
CA ALA A 568 2.58 10.09 27.66
C ALA A 568 3.24 8.95 28.47
N VAL A 569 2.62 8.54 29.57
CA VAL A 569 3.16 7.51 30.47
C VAL A 569 2.05 6.55 30.91
N LEU A 570 2.08 5.32 30.39
CA LEU A 570 1.12 4.26 30.69
C LEU A 570 1.61 3.35 31.84
N PRO A 571 0.73 2.84 32.72
CA PRO A 571 1.04 1.71 33.60
C PRO A 571 1.37 0.42 32.83
N ALA A 572 2.33 -0.37 33.30
CA ALA A 572 2.74 -1.63 32.66
C ALA A 572 1.59 -2.64 32.47
N ASN A 573 0.62 -2.63 33.37
CA ASN A 573 -0.55 -3.49 33.32
C ASN A 573 -1.64 -3.01 32.34
N GLY A 574 -1.46 -1.87 31.67
CA GLY A 574 -2.51 -1.19 30.91
C GLY A 574 -3.41 -0.34 31.82
N GLY A 575 -4.04 0.68 31.25
CA GLY A 575 -4.85 1.66 31.99
C GLY A 575 -5.09 2.92 31.17
N ALA A 576 -5.51 4.01 31.82
CA ALA A 576 -5.56 5.33 31.20
C ALA A 576 -4.14 5.89 30.93
N GLU A 577 -3.99 6.65 29.85
CA GLU A 577 -2.77 7.41 29.49
C GLU A 577 -2.55 8.66 30.37
#